data_AF-A0A401S859-F1
#
_entry.id   AF-A0A401S859-F1
#
_cell.length_a   1.000
_cell.length_b   1.000
_cell.length_c   1.000
_cell.angle_alpha   90.00
_cell.angle_beta   90.00
_cell.angle_gamma   90.00
#
_symmetry.space_group_name_H-M   'P 1'
#
loop_
_entity.id
_entity.type
_entity.pdbx_description
1 polymer ?
#
loop_
_entity_poly.entity_id
_entity_poly.type
_entity_poly.pdbx_seq_one_letter_code
_entity_poly.pdbx_strand_id
1 'polypeptide(L)'
;MSADCPKPPAVKVPPSSLPGTHMNCEIAVLPLELLLSLQRSHFHAVGNNIQVIQRPGAGYNVISNGHVKAEREWNLINCLQRKITFTSRKEYRNFQEAILSKPMVFFTSIKPTEGSTKETAYAIIVNTCHPKMRQEIQDSMNDVTASEIETNYILQFTMQKPVQSFFSVKEGYKMHGLDLDFTCELKCDSFECTSKIKELDGKILDLSCVTEDEKYKVKSFLDKMSEPNVQINTVSEQSPGAVSSLCAGSSEKEVLSSSRGQLYAKRTSVKEKSSAQFPAVNEKSYLLQFTQNLPRYIE
;
A
#
# COMPACT_ATOMS: atom_id res chain seq x y z
N MET A 1 39.51 2.72 6.83
CA MET A 1 38.71 3.84 7.35
C MET A 1 38.02 4.48 6.16
N SER A 2 36.79 4.06 5.84
CA SER A 2 36.00 4.70 4.78
C SER A 2 35.16 5.79 5.41
N ALA A 3 35.35 7.02 4.94
CA ALA A 3 34.54 8.17 5.31
C ALA A 3 33.13 7.98 4.75
N ASP A 4 32.17 7.85 5.65
CA ASP A 4 30.75 7.85 5.34
C ASP A 4 30.36 9.28 4.94
N CYS A 5 30.02 9.49 3.68
CA CYS A 5 29.54 10.79 3.22
C CYS A 5 28.19 11.09 3.90
N PRO A 6 28.02 12.25 4.55
CA PRO A 6 26.74 12.60 5.15
C PRO A 6 25.68 12.71 4.05
N LYS A 7 24.66 11.84 4.16
CA LYS A 7 23.45 11.86 3.33
C LYS A 7 22.81 13.26 3.43
N PRO A 8 22.39 13.88 2.31
CA PRO A 8 21.87 15.24 2.33
C PRO A 8 20.62 15.36 3.22
N PRO A 9 20.45 16.51 3.92
CA PRO A 9 19.33 16.70 4.83
C PRO A 9 17.99 16.66 4.09
N ALA A 10 16.94 16.32 4.83
CA ALA A 10 15.57 16.32 4.33
C ALA A 10 15.24 17.66 3.64
N VAL A 11 14.92 17.60 2.35
CA VAL A 11 14.58 18.79 1.57
C VAL A 11 13.18 19.22 1.99
N LYS A 12 13.06 20.36 2.68
CA LYS A 12 11.81 21.10 2.79
C LYS A 12 11.44 21.58 1.39
N VAL A 13 10.71 20.77 0.65
CA VAL A 13 10.15 21.15 -0.63
C VAL A 13 8.94 22.02 -0.28
N PRO A 14 8.96 23.33 -0.56
CA PRO A 14 7.79 24.16 -0.31
C PRO A 14 6.60 23.60 -1.10
N PRO A 15 5.36 23.68 -0.61
CA PRO A 15 4.20 23.15 -1.32
C PRO A 15 4.02 23.77 -2.72
N SER A 16 4.70 24.88 -3.01
CA SER A 16 4.80 25.50 -4.34
C SER A 16 5.56 24.67 -5.38
N SER A 17 6.34 23.66 -4.99
CA SER A 17 7.09 22.78 -5.90
C SER A 17 6.62 21.31 -5.87
N LEU A 18 5.41 21.05 -5.34
CA LEU A 18 4.73 19.77 -5.53
C LEU A 18 4.57 19.52 -7.04
N PRO A 19 5.21 18.48 -7.60
CA PRO A 19 5.18 18.25 -9.03
C PRO A 19 3.73 18.02 -9.47
N GLY A 20 3.28 18.83 -10.42
CA GLY A 20 2.10 18.53 -11.20
C GLY A 20 2.27 17.14 -11.80
N THR A 21 1.28 16.29 -11.61
CA THR A 21 1.09 14.97 -12.25
C THR A 21 1.96 13.78 -11.83
N HIS A 22 3.18 13.90 -11.30
CA HIS A 22 3.96 12.70 -10.87
C HIS A 22 4.13 12.61 -9.34
N MET A 23 3.56 11.57 -8.73
CA MET A 23 3.70 11.19 -7.31
C MET A 23 5.12 10.67 -7.01
N ASN A 24 6.16 11.48 -7.19
CA ASN A 24 7.55 11.11 -6.92
C ASN A 24 7.92 11.30 -5.44
N CYS A 25 7.11 10.73 -4.56
CA CYS A 25 7.27 10.79 -3.11
C CYS A 25 7.36 9.37 -2.57
N GLU A 26 8.39 9.07 -1.78
CA GLU A 26 8.58 7.77 -1.14
C GLU A 26 7.86 7.73 0.21
N ILE A 27 8.14 8.72 1.07
CA ILE A 27 7.52 8.89 2.38
C ILE A 27 7.04 10.32 2.52
N ALA A 28 5.82 10.52 3.00
CA ALA A 28 5.29 11.84 3.34
C ALA A 28 5.00 11.95 4.84
N VAL A 29 5.16 13.16 5.39
CA VAL A 29 4.90 13.47 6.80
C VAL A 29 4.03 14.70 6.90
N LEU A 30 3.00 14.64 7.75
CA LEU A 30 2.13 15.78 8.07
C LEU A 30 1.52 15.67 9.47
N PRO A 31 1.13 16.79 10.10
CA PRO A 31 0.38 16.76 11.37
C PRO A 31 -0.92 15.96 11.24
N LEU A 32 -1.28 15.21 12.27
CA LEU A 32 -2.50 14.41 12.30
C LEU A 32 -3.74 15.27 12.03
N GLU A 33 -3.83 16.43 12.67
CA GLU A 33 -4.96 17.36 12.53
C GLU A 33 -5.11 17.84 11.08
N LEU A 34 -3.99 18.06 10.40
CA LEU A 34 -3.98 18.43 8.99
C LEU A 34 -4.53 17.28 8.14
N LEU A 35 -4.06 16.05 8.34
CA LEU A 35 -4.59 14.86 7.65
C LEU A 35 -6.11 14.73 7.83
N LEU A 36 -6.59 14.83 9.06
CA LEU A 36 -8.02 14.72 9.39
C LEU A 36 -8.84 15.83 8.71
N SER A 37 -8.28 17.03 8.57
CA SER A 37 -8.96 18.15 7.90
C SER A 37 -9.02 18.01 6.38
N LEU A 38 -7.99 17.44 5.76
CA LEU A 38 -7.86 17.37 4.30
C LEU A 38 -8.48 16.08 3.72
N GLN A 39 -8.41 14.97 4.46
CA GLN A 39 -8.79 13.62 4.00
C GLN A 39 -10.06 13.11 4.70
N ARG A 40 -11.07 13.98 4.87
CA ARG A 40 -12.34 13.65 5.54
C ARG A 40 -13.10 12.48 4.91
N SER A 41 -12.92 12.23 3.62
CA SER A 41 -13.51 11.08 2.90
C SER A 41 -12.92 9.72 3.31
N HIS A 42 -11.80 9.71 4.04
CA HIS A 42 -11.06 8.53 4.48
C HIS A 42 -10.87 8.46 5.99
N PHE A 43 -10.86 9.61 6.68
CA PHE A 43 -10.70 9.71 8.12
C PHE A 43 -11.82 10.56 8.73
N HIS A 44 -12.66 9.93 9.56
CA HIS A 44 -13.71 10.62 10.30
C HIS A 44 -13.37 10.71 11.78
N ALA A 45 -13.14 11.93 12.27
CA ALA A 45 -12.98 12.19 13.70
C ALA A 45 -14.35 12.40 14.35
N VAL A 46 -14.73 11.54 15.29
CA VAL A 46 -15.98 11.61 16.06
C VAL A 46 -15.67 11.39 17.54
N GLY A 47 -15.88 12.41 18.38
CA GLY A 47 -15.47 12.35 19.78
C GLY A 47 -13.97 12.17 19.92
N ASN A 48 -13.55 11.08 20.58
CA ASN A 48 -12.15 10.65 20.71
C ASN A 48 -11.79 9.50 19.75
N ASN A 49 -12.63 9.23 18.75
CA ASN A 49 -12.38 8.16 17.79
C ASN A 49 -12.00 8.76 16.43
N ILE A 50 -11.05 8.12 15.75
CA ILE A 50 -10.76 8.31 14.34
C ILE A 50 -11.17 7.03 13.62
N GLN A 51 -12.26 7.11 12.85
CA GLN A 51 -12.73 6.01 12.03
C GLN A 51 -12.05 6.06 10.66
N VAL A 52 -11.33 5.00 10.32
CA VAL A 52 -10.72 4.81 9.00
C VAL A 52 -11.76 4.19 8.06
N ILE A 53 -12.03 4.85 6.95
CA ILE A 53 -12.97 4.35 5.95
C ILE A 53 -12.22 3.49 4.94
N GLN A 54 -12.47 2.18 5.02
CA GLN A 54 -11.94 1.20 4.08
C GLN A 54 -12.77 1.22 2.80
N ARG A 55 -12.13 1.46 1.65
CA ARG A 55 -12.73 1.28 0.32
C ARG A 55 -11.93 0.27 -0.49
N PRO A 56 -12.53 -0.59 -1.33
CA PRO A 56 -11.77 -1.44 -2.23
C PRO A 56 -10.88 -0.60 -3.15
N GLY A 57 -9.60 -0.96 -3.26
CA GLY A 57 -8.62 -0.28 -4.13
C GLY A 57 -8.19 1.12 -3.71
N ALA A 58 -9.04 1.91 -3.05
CA ALA A 58 -8.76 3.30 -2.66
C ALA A 58 -8.56 3.49 -1.14
N GLY A 59 -7.98 4.62 -0.76
CA GLY A 59 -7.77 5.04 0.61
C GLY A 59 -6.40 4.64 1.16
N TYR A 60 -6.36 4.26 2.44
CA TYR A 60 -5.12 4.06 3.18
C TYR A 60 -5.14 2.76 3.98
N ASN A 61 -4.01 2.07 3.99
CA ASN A 61 -3.73 0.97 4.92
C ASN A 61 -3.19 1.56 6.22
N VAL A 62 -4.09 1.89 7.15
CA VAL A 62 -3.70 2.45 8.46
C VAL A 62 -3.24 1.32 9.37
N ILE A 63 -1.99 1.37 9.83
CA ILE A 63 -1.36 0.34 10.65
C ILE A 63 -1.14 0.90 12.06
N SER A 64 -1.79 0.31 13.07
CA SER A 64 -1.74 0.77 14.46
C SER A 64 -2.20 -0.31 15.45
N ASN A 65 -1.87 -0.14 16.73
CA ASN A 65 -2.41 -0.91 17.85
C ASN A 65 -3.71 -0.29 18.42
N GLY A 66 -4.41 0.52 17.62
CA GLY A 66 -5.73 1.06 17.97
C GLY A 66 -5.73 2.39 18.72
N HIS A 67 -4.58 3.03 18.94
CA HIS A 67 -4.50 4.34 19.58
C HIS A 67 -3.40 5.22 18.99
N VAL A 68 -3.57 6.53 19.11
CA VAL A 68 -2.52 7.53 18.84
C VAL A 68 -2.59 8.63 19.90
N LYS A 69 -1.44 9.00 20.44
CA LYS A 69 -1.32 10.05 21.45
C LYS A 69 -0.97 11.40 20.80
N ALA A 70 -1.75 12.42 21.10
CA ALA A 70 -1.50 13.80 20.70
C ALA A 70 -1.69 14.71 21.92
N GLU A 71 -2.25 15.92 21.74
CA GLU A 71 -2.80 16.71 22.86
C GLU A 71 -3.90 15.94 23.62
N ARG A 72 -4.59 15.04 22.92
CA ARG A 72 -5.49 14.03 23.49
C ARG A 72 -5.16 12.65 22.93
N GLU A 73 -5.65 11.63 23.62
CA GLU A 73 -5.60 10.27 23.10
C GLU A 73 -6.78 10.02 22.15
N TRP A 74 -6.46 9.43 20.99
CA TRP A 74 -7.43 9.05 19.99
C TRP A 74 -7.46 7.54 19.83
N ASN A 75 -8.65 6.94 19.81
CA ASN A 75 -8.83 5.55 19.43
C ASN A 75 -8.95 5.46 17.90
N LEU A 76 -8.20 4.54 17.30
CA LEU A 76 -8.22 4.25 15.87
C LEU A 76 -9.12 3.05 15.61
N ILE A 77 -10.14 3.25 14.77
CA ILE A 77 -11.11 2.21 14.39
C ILE A 77 -10.87 1.81 12.93
N ASN A 78 -10.97 0.52 12.62
CA ASN A 78 -10.74 -0.08 11.29
C ASN A 78 -9.29 0.04 10.79
N CYS A 79 -8.32 -0.05 11.68
CA CYS A 79 -6.89 -0.16 11.35
C CYS A 79 -6.42 -1.62 11.29
N LEU A 80 -5.35 -1.86 10.54
CA LEU A 80 -4.58 -3.09 10.57
C LEU A 80 -3.71 -3.12 11.83
N GLN A 81 -3.61 -4.28 12.47
CA GLN A 81 -2.71 -4.45 13.61
C GLN A 81 -1.25 -4.36 13.17
N ARG A 82 -0.38 -3.86 14.04
CA ARG A 82 1.07 -3.78 13.74
C ARG A 82 1.72 -5.15 13.63
N LYS A 83 1.19 -6.17 14.29
CA LYS A 83 1.66 -7.55 14.17
C LYS A 83 0.51 -8.40 13.62
N ILE A 84 0.74 -9.04 12.48
CA ILE A 84 -0.22 -9.93 11.84
C ILE A 84 0.43 -11.29 11.67
N THR A 85 -0.28 -12.33 12.08
CA THR A 85 0.17 -13.71 11.96
C THR A 85 -0.69 -14.43 10.93
N PHE A 86 -0.03 -15.14 10.01
CA PHE A 86 -0.62 -15.93 8.95
C PHE A 86 -0.34 -17.40 9.20
N THR A 87 -1.29 -18.26 8.85
CA THR A 87 -1.17 -19.72 8.99
C THR A 87 -0.98 -20.42 7.64
N SER A 88 -1.07 -19.67 6.55
CA SER A 88 -0.82 -20.19 5.21
C SER A 88 -0.15 -19.17 4.30
N ARG A 89 0.61 -19.67 3.32
CA ARG A 89 1.23 -18.85 2.26
C ARG A 89 0.18 -18.11 1.41
N LYS A 90 -1.03 -18.67 1.30
CA LYS A 90 -2.15 -18.03 0.58
C LYS A 90 -2.60 -16.76 1.29
N GLU A 91 -2.83 -16.82 2.60
CA GLU A 91 -3.18 -15.64 3.40
C GLU A 91 -2.10 -14.57 3.32
N TYR A 92 -0.83 -14.99 3.44
CA TYR A 92 0.32 -14.10 3.33
C TYR A 92 0.39 -13.37 1.97
N ARG A 93 0.21 -14.10 0.86
CA ARG A 93 0.20 -13.50 -0.50
C ARG A 93 -1.00 -12.58 -0.72
N ASN A 94 -2.19 -12.98 -0.29
CA ASN A 94 -3.37 -12.12 -0.38
C ASN A 94 -3.17 -10.82 0.43
N PHE A 95 -2.54 -10.92 1.59
CA PHE A 95 -2.22 -9.76 2.41
C PHE A 95 -1.17 -8.86 1.75
N GLN A 96 -0.13 -9.43 1.13
CA GLN A 96 0.86 -8.69 0.33
C GLN A 96 0.18 -7.84 -0.75
N GLU A 97 -0.75 -8.44 -1.52
CA GLU A 97 -1.53 -7.72 -2.53
C GLU A 97 -2.35 -6.58 -1.90
N ALA A 98 -2.99 -6.84 -0.77
CA ALA A 98 -3.79 -5.84 -0.06
C ALA A 98 -2.94 -4.65 0.44
N ILE A 99 -1.77 -4.89 1.06
CA ILE A 99 -0.94 -3.78 1.58
C ILE A 99 -0.29 -2.97 0.47
N LEU A 100 0.02 -3.60 -0.68
CA LEU A 100 0.64 -2.93 -1.83
C LEU A 100 -0.38 -2.23 -2.73
N SER A 101 -1.68 -2.42 -2.49
CA SER A 101 -2.74 -1.78 -3.27
C SER A 101 -2.94 -0.29 -2.93
N LYS A 102 -2.54 0.13 -1.73
CA LYS A 102 -2.79 1.47 -1.18
C LYS A 102 -1.62 1.95 -0.32
N PRO A 103 -1.39 3.26 -0.21
CA PRO A 103 -0.41 3.82 0.73
C PRO A 103 -0.65 3.34 2.15
N MET A 104 0.43 3.10 2.90
CA MET A 104 0.36 2.74 4.32
C MET A 104 0.48 4.00 5.17
N VAL A 105 -0.28 4.06 6.27
CA VAL A 105 -0.25 5.19 7.21
C VAL A 105 0.06 4.69 8.60
N PHE A 106 1.06 5.32 9.21
CA PHE A 106 1.45 5.13 10.58
C PHE A 106 1.27 6.45 11.31
N PHE A 107 1.08 6.37 12.62
CA PHE A 107 1.04 7.56 13.46
C PHE A 107 2.14 7.49 14.50
N THR A 108 2.78 8.62 14.76
CA THR A 108 3.78 8.76 15.80
C THR A 108 3.59 10.07 16.53
N SER A 109 3.99 10.08 17.79
CA SER A 109 3.90 11.24 18.66
C SER A 109 5.27 11.84 18.85
N ILE A 110 5.37 13.16 18.68
CA ILE A 110 6.62 13.89 18.83
C ILE A 110 6.45 14.92 19.95
N LYS A 111 7.40 14.92 20.88
CA LYS A 111 7.45 15.89 21.98
C LYS A 111 8.57 16.90 21.75
N PRO A 112 8.31 18.20 21.94
CA PRO A 112 9.37 19.18 21.94
C PRO A 112 10.37 18.95 23.09
N THR A 113 11.64 19.24 22.87
CA THR A 113 12.73 19.04 23.83
C THR A 113 12.75 20.10 24.94
N GLU A 114 12.19 21.29 24.70
CA GLU A 114 12.17 22.41 25.66
C GLU A 114 10.75 22.96 25.92
N GLY A 115 10.42 23.18 27.20
CA GLY A 115 9.33 24.05 27.68
C GLY A 115 7.88 23.63 27.42
N SER A 116 7.62 22.62 26.57
CA SER A 116 6.27 22.21 26.18
C SER A 116 5.96 20.77 26.60
N THR A 117 4.86 20.59 27.35
CA THR A 117 4.26 19.26 27.61
C THR A 117 3.38 18.79 26.45
N LYS A 118 3.13 19.64 25.45
CA LYS A 118 2.24 19.34 24.33
C LYS A 118 2.94 18.41 23.35
N GLU A 119 2.34 17.24 23.18
CA GLU A 119 2.75 16.20 22.25
C GLU A 119 1.95 16.36 20.96
N THR A 120 2.64 16.45 19.82
CA THR A 120 2.00 16.57 18.51
C THR A 120 2.04 15.22 17.82
N ALA A 121 0.88 14.76 17.34
CA ALA A 121 0.81 13.55 16.53
C ALA A 121 1.06 13.88 15.06
N TYR A 122 1.85 13.03 14.41
CA TYR A 122 2.13 13.10 12.99
C TYR A 122 1.67 11.82 12.30
N ALA A 123 1.15 11.97 11.09
CA ALA A 123 0.94 10.88 10.17
C ALA A 123 2.19 10.71 9.29
N ILE A 124 2.66 9.47 9.19
CA ILE A 124 3.74 9.03 8.31
C ILE A 124 3.11 8.17 7.22
N ILE A 125 3.19 8.61 5.97
CA ILE A 125 2.59 7.92 4.83
C ILE A 125 3.70 7.29 4.00
N VAL A 126 3.68 5.96 3.87
CA VAL A 126 4.52 5.22 2.93
C VAL A 126 3.76 5.08 1.62
N ASN A 127 4.31 5.68 0.56
CA ASN A 127 3.71 5.60 -0.76
C ASN A 127 4.05 4.26 -1.42
N THR A 128 3.24 3.23 -1.18
CA THR A 128 3.39 1.91 -1.81
C THR A 128 3.12 1.91 -3.31
N CYS A 129 2.62 3.01 -3.88
CA CYS A 129 2.52 3.19 -5.33
C CYS A 129 3.83 3.71 -5.94
N HIS A 130 4.78 4.21 -5.14
CA HIS A 130 6.10 4.59 -5.61
C HIS A 130 6.91 3.33 -5.98
N PRO A 131 7.49 3.23 -7.19
CA PRO A 131 8.15 2.01 -7.67
C PRO A 131 9.20 1.44 -6.71
N LYS A 132 10.06 2.31 -6.16
CA LYS A 132 11.09 1.90 -5.19
C LYS A 132 10.47 1.32 -3.90
N MET A 133 9.50 2.01 -3.30
CA MET A 133 8.87 1.56 -2.05
C MET A 133 8.09 0.26 -2.27
N ARG A 134 7.36 0.20 -3.40
CA ARG A 134 6.64 -1.00 -3.82
C ARG A 134 7.60 -2.19 -3.93
N GLN A 135 8.69 -2.02 -4.68
CA GLN A 135 9.67 -3.07 -4.91
C GLN A 135 10.32 -3.52 -3.61
N GLU A 136 10.76 -2.59 -2.75
CA GLU A 136 11.40 -2.95 -1.48
C GLU A 136 10.48 -3.77 -0.56
N ILE A 137 9.19 -3.43 -0.49
CA ILE A 137 8.21 -4.17 0.31
C ILE A 137 7.91 -5.52 -0.36
N GLN A 138 7.62 -5.52 -1.66
CA GLN A 138 7.30 -6.72 -2.43
C GLN A 138 8.45 -7.74 -2.36
N ASP A 139 9.68 -7.34 -2.62
CA ASP A 139 10.86 -8.22 -2.62
C ASP A 139 11.09 -8.81 -1.23
N SER A 140 11.02 -7.98 -0.18
CA SER A 140 11.18 -8.44 1.20
C SER A 140 10.12 -9.47 1.61
N MET A 141 8.88 -9.31 1.14
CA MET A 141 7.81 -10.28 1.37
C MET A 141 7.93 -11.51 0.47
N ASN A 142 8.41 -11.36 -0.76
CA ASN A 142 8.64 -12.48 -1.67
C ASN A 142 9.71 -13.43 -1.13
N ASP A 143 10.77 -12.89 -0.51
CA ASP A 143 11.83 -13.68 0.16
C ASP A 143 11.24 -14.67 1.17
N VAL A 144 10.24 -14.25 1.95
CA VAL A 144 9.55 -15.12 2.93
C VAL A 144 8.86 -16.28 2.22
N THR A 145 8.23 -16.03 1.07
CA THR A 145 7.54 -17.08 0.31
C THR A 145 8.49 -17.98 -0.50
N ALA A 146 9.71 -17.51 -0.78
CA ALA A 146 10.74 -18.23 -1.51
C ALA A 146 11.55 -19.19 -0.62
N SER A 147 11.53 -18.99 0.70
CA SER A 147 12.21 -19.88 1.64
C SER A 147 11.67 -21.32 1.63
N GLU A 148 12.56 -22.24 2.01
CA GLU A 148 12.30 -23.64 2.37
C GLU A 148 11.04 -23.81 3.22
N ILE A 149 10.39 -24.95 3.02
CA ILE A 149 8.94 -25.17 3.21
C ILE A 149 8.51 -25.22 4.69
N GLU A 150 9.44 -25.22 5.65
CA GLU A 150 9.15 -25.60 7.04
C GLU A 150 9.86 -24.73 8.08
N THR A 151 9.83 -23.40 7.94
CA THR A 151 10.29 -22.52 9.05
C THR A 151 9.28 -21.41 9.31
N ASN A 152 9.17 -21.01 10.58
CA ASN A 152 8.43 -19.81 10.95
C ASN A 152 9.19 -18.59 10.44
N TYR A 153 8.49 -17.64 9.83
CA TYR A 153 9.09 -16.43 9.31
C TYR A 153 8.51 -15.19 9.97
N ILE A 154 9.38 -14.33 10.50
CA ILE A 154 9.01 -13.02 11.04
C ILE A 154 9.69 -11.96 10.17
N LEU A 155 8.91 -11.17 9.45
CA LEU A 155 9.38 -10.02 8.69
C LEU A 155 8.84 -8.74 9.32
N GLN A 156 9.73 -7.90 9.83
CA GLN A 156 9.39 -6.59 10.37
C GLN A 156 9.87 -5.49 9.43
N PHE A 157 8.97 -4.62 8.99
CA PHE A 157 9.28 -3.34 8.37
C PHE A 157 9.41 -2.26 9.43
N THR A 158 10.39 -1.37 9.28
CA THR A 158 10.57 -0.23 10.17
C THR A 158 10.98 1.03 9.41
N MET A 159 10.50 2.18 9.87
CA MET A 159 10.89 3.52 9.38
C MET A 159 11.48 4.39 10.48
N GLN A 160 11.86 3.80 11.62
CA GLN A 160 12.31 4.56 12.78
C GLN A 160 13.49 5.48 12.44
N LYS A 161 14.52 4.97 11.75
CA LYS A 161 15.71 5.76 11.43
C LYS A 161 15.43 6.97 10.52
N PRO A 162 14.80 6.84 9.33
CA PRO A 162 14.55 8.00 8.48
C PRO A 162 13.63 9.02 9.15
N VAL A 163 12.60 8.58 9.88
CA VAL A 163 11.68 9.49 10.58
C VAL A 163 12.35 10.18 11.77
N GLN A 164 13.12 9.45 12.57
CA GLN A 164 13.90 10.03 13.66
C GLN A 164 14.91 11.05 13.12
N SER A 165 15.61 10.74 12.03
CA SER A 165 16.55 11.66 11.39
C SER A 165 15.84 12.94 10.92
N PHE A 166 14.67 12.81 10.29
CA PHE A 166 13.86 13.95 9.86
C PHE A 166 13.48 14.88 11.01
N PHE A 167 13.02 14.33 12.14
CA PHE A 167 12.63 15.14 13.29
C PHE A 167 13.83 15.64 14.11
N SER A 168 14.96 14.95 14.11
CA SER A 168 16.17 15.40 14.85
C SER A 168 16.82 16.62 14.20
N VAL A 169 16.68 16.77 12.88
CA VAL A 169 17.13 17.98 12.16
C VAL A 169 16.23 19.18 12.44
N LYS A 170 14.97 18.96 12.83
CA LYS A 170 14.12 20.03 13.36
C LYS A 170 14.55 20.26 14.81
N GLU A 171 15.12 21.43 15.11
CA GLU A 171 15.56 21.76 16.46
C GLU A 171 14.44 21.50 17.48
N GLY A 172 14.81 20.84 18.59
CA GLY A 172 13.92 20.70 19.74
C GLY A 172 12.81 19.67 19.59
N TYR A 173 12.98 18.56 18.86
CA TYR A 173 12.02 17.45 18.86
C TYR A 173 12.65 16.12 19.31
N LYS A 174 12.00 15.42 20.25
CA LYS A 174 12.32 14.04 20.65
C LYS A 174 11.16 13.13 20.29
N MET A 175 11.44 12.12 19.47
CA MET A 175 10.47 11.07 19.16
C MET A 175 10.27 10.18 20.38
N HIS A 176 9.01 9.88 20.73
CA HIS A 176 8.68 8.99 21.82
C HIS A 176 7.96 7.76 21.25
N GLY A 177 8.57 6.56 21.35
CA GLY A 177 7.90 5.29 21.03
C GLY A 177 8.26 4.63 19.69
N LEU A 178 7.93 3.33 19.61
CA LEU A 178 8.24 2.35 18.55
C LEU A 178 7.11 2.23 17.51
N ASP A 179 6.43 3.33 17.21
CA ASP A 179 5.11 3.31 16.56
C ASP A 179 5.13 3.19 15.03
N LEU A 180 6.31 2.96 14.46
CA LEU A 180 6.58 2.95 13.02
C LEU A 180 7.01 1.57 12.50
N ASP A 181 6.74 0.53 13.29
CA ASP A 181 7.04 -0.85 12.93
C ASP A 181 5.77 -1.59 12.49
N PHE A 182 5.94 -2.48 11.52
CA PHE A 182 4.91 -3.39 11.02
C PHE A 182 5.50 -4.78 10.79
N THR A 183 4.91 -5.80 11.39
CA THR A 183 5.42 -7.17 11.43
C THR A 183 4.42 -8.15 10.82
N CYS A 184 4.89 -8.89 9.82
CA CYS A 184 4.22 -10.05 9.25
C CYS A 184 4.89 -11.31 9.77
N GLU A 185 4.12 -12.21 10.38
CA GLU A 185 4.58 -13.51 10.83
C GLU A 185 3.88 -14.60 10.02
N LEU A 186 4.62 -15.42 9.27
CA LEU A 186 4.10 -16.64 8.64
C LEU A 186 4.47 -17.82 9.53
N LYS A 187 3.47 -18.44 10.15
CA LYS A 187 3.65 -19.64 10.97
C LYS A 187 3.62 -20.90 10.11
N CYS A 188 4.51 -21.82 10.44
CA CYS A 188 4.61 -23.18 9.90
C CYS A 188 4.72 -24.16 11.08
N ASP A 189 4.49 -25.45 10.84
CA ASP A 189 4.57 -26.50 11.85
C ASP A 189 6.03 -26.91 12.17
N SER A 190 6.89 -25.92 12.40
CA SER A 190 8.32 -26.10 12.66
C SER A 190 8.75 -25.34 13.91
N PHE A 191 9.81 -25.85 14.54
CA PHE A 191 10.44 -25.21 15.70
C PHE A 191 11.47 -24.16 15.30
N GLU A 192 11.91 -24.16 14.03
CA GLU A 192 12.87 -23.18 13.52
C GLU A 192 12.16 -21.86 13.16
N CYS A 193 12.78 -20.75 13.53
CA CYS A 193 12.25 -19.41 13.30
C CYS A 193 13.32 -18.52 12.67
N THR A 194 13.02 -17.98 11.49
CA THR A 194 13.84 -16.97 10.83
C THR A 194 13.21 -15.61 11.01
N SER A 195 14.00 -14.62 11.41
CA SER A 195 13.55 -13.23 11.60
C SER A 195 14.37 -12.28 10.74
N LYS A 196 13.70 -11.36 10.06
CA LYS A 196 14.30 -10.32 9.21
C LYS A 196 13.68 -8.97 9.55
N ILE A 197 14.54 -7.98 9.75
CA ILE A 197 14.14 -6.57 9.87
C ILE A 197 14.51 -5.86 8.58
N LYS A 198 13.52 -5.25 7.93
CA LYS A 198 13.67 -4.42 6.74
C LYS A 198 13.45 -2.96 7.10
N GLU A 199 14.51 -2.18 7.02
CA GLU A 199 14.40 -0.72 7.08
C GLU A 199 13.88 -0.20 5.73
N LEU A 200 12.78 0.56 5.78
CA LEU A 200 12.23 1.26 4.64
C LEU A 200 12.85 2.66 4.61
N ASP A 201 13.84 2.83 3.75
CA ASP A 201 14.57 4.09 3.58
C ASP A 201 14.03 4.87 2.39
N GLY A 202 13.59 6.10 2.65
CA GLY A 202 13.12 6.96 1.60
C GLY A 202 13.23 8.44 1.90
N LYS A 203 13.24 9.23 0.84
CA LYS A 203 13.18 10.68 0.93
C LYS A 203 11.84 11.08 1.54
N ILE A 204 11.92 11.75 2.69
CA ILE A 204 10.76 12.28 3.39
C ILE A 204 10.37 13.64 2.79
N LEU A 205 9.10 13.75 2.42
CA LEU A 205 8.44 14.98 2.01
C LEU A 205 7.61 15.53 3.17
N ASP A 206 7.93 16.74 3.62
CA ASP A 206 7.13 17.46 4.63
C ASP A 206 5.94 18.15 3.96
N LEU A 207 4.73 17.72 4.31
CA LEU A 207 3.47 18.27 3.81
C LEU A 207 2.81 19.22 4.83
N SER A 208 3.51 19.60 5.89
CA SER A 208 3.02 20.60 6.85
C SER A 208 2.78 21.94 6.15
N CYS A 209 1.57 22.48 6.28
CA CYS A 209 1.19 23.76 5.70
C CYS A 209 0.14 24.49 6.55
N VAL A 210 0.00 25.79 6.31
CA VAL A 210 -0.89 26.65 7.11
C VAL A 210 -1.86 27.44 6.23
N THR A 211 -1.44 27.85 5.03
CA THR A 211 -2.26 28.64 4.11
C THR A 211 -3.27 27.78 3.35
N GLU A 212 -4.41 28.36 2.94
CA GLU A 212 -5.44 27.62 2.20
C GLU A 212 -4.96 27.15 0.82
N ASP A 213 -4.15 27.95 0.13
CA ASP A 213 -3.57 27.56 -1.16
C ASP A 213 -2.65 26.33 -1.04
N GLU A 214 -1.83 26.27 0.02
CA GLU A 214 -1.00 25.10 0.28
C GLU A 214 -1.84 23.90 0.68
N LYS A 215 -2.86 24.09 1.54
CA LYS A 215 -3.79 23.02 1.93
C LYS A 215 -4.49 22.42 0.72
N TYR A 216 -4.91 23.25 -0.25
CA TYR A 216 -5.51 22.76 -1.49
C TYR A 216 -4.54 21.86 -2.28
N LYS A 217 -3.27 22.27 -2.39
CA LYS A 217 -2.23 21.46 -3.06
C LYS A 217 -1.94 20.16 -2.32
N VAL A 218 -1.79 20.21 -1.00
CA VAL A 218 -1.59 19.02 -0.16
C VAL A 218 -2.79 18.09 -0.25
N LYS A 219 -4.02 18.63 -0.24
CA LYS A 219 -5.23 17.84 -0.43
C LYS A 219 -5.23 17.14 -1.78
N SER A 220 -5.01 17.88 -2.87
CA SER A 220 -4.95 17.33 -4.22
C SER A 220 -3.88 16.23 -4.35
N PHE A 221 -2.73 16.43 -3.72
CA PHE A 221 -1.66 15.43 -3.63
C PHE A 221 -2.13 14.16 -2.90
N LEU A 222 -2.73 14.30 -1.72
CA LEU A 222 -3.21 13.18 -0.91
C LEU A 222 -4.37 12.44 -1.57
N ASP A 223 -5.31 13.16 -2.18
CA ASP A 223 -6.43 12.59 -2.94
C ASP A 223 -5.88 11.66 -4.03
N LYS A 224 -4.94 12.15 -4.85
CA LYS A 224 -4.30 11.37 -5.91
C LYS A 224 -3.53 10.16 -5.38
N MET A 225 -2.87 10.28 -4.22
CA MET A 225 -2.17 9.16 -3.60
C MET A 225 -3.12 8.08 -3.09
N SER A 226 -4.35 8.45 -2.73
CA SER A 226 -5.39 7.56 -2.21
C SER A 226 -6.27 6.93 -3.29
N GLU A 227 -6.09 7.31 -4.56
CA GLU A 227 -6.85 6.75 -5.68
C GLU A 227 -6.52 5.27 -5.91
N PRO A 228 -7.45 4.48 -6.48
CA PRO A 228 -7.18 3.11 -6.85
C PRO A 228 -5.98 3.00 -7.79
N ASN A 229 -5.04 2.12 -7.45
CA ASN A 229 -3.94 1.82 -8.36
C ASN A 229 -4.47 0.94 -9.51
N VAL A 230 -4.76 1.55 -10.66
CA VAL A 230 -5.32 0.87 -11.86
C VAL A 230 -4.31 -0.12 -12.49
N GLN A 231 -3.04 -0.12 -12.06
CA GLN A 231 -2.04 -1.12 -12.48
C GLN A 231 -2.19 -2.46 -11.74
N ILE A 232 -3.41 -2.92 -11.53
CA ILE A 232 -3.64 -4.35 -11.36
C ILE A 232 -3.35 -4.95 -12.73
N ASN A 233 -2.33 -5.82 -12.80
CA ASN A 233 -1.93 -6.56 -13.99
C ASN A 233 -3.13 -7.29 -14.61
N THR A 234 -3.88 -6.62 -15.49
CA THR A 234 -4.62 -7.30 -16.53
C THR A 234 -3.57 -7.85 -17.48
N VAL A 235 -3.11 -9.08 -17.22
CA VAL A 235 -2.68 -9.96 -18.31
C VAL A 235 -3.93 -10.14 -19.15
N SER A 236 -4.11 -9.25 -20.12
CA SER A 236 -5.09 -9.42 -21.18
C SER A 236 -4.65 -10.66 -21.94
N GLU A 237 -5.38 -11.77 -21.74
CA GLU A 237 -5.37 -12.88 -22.66
C GLU A 237 -5.83 -12.34 -24.01
N GLN A 238 -4.88 -11.92 -24.85
CA GLN A 238 -5.15 -11.76 -26.27
C GLN A 238 -5.31 -13.17 -26.84
N SER A 239 -6.55 -13.63 -26.92
CA SER A 239 -6.94 -14.68 -27.86
C SER A 239 -6.78 -14.10 -29.28
N PRO A 240 -5.99 -14.70 -30.18
CA PRO A 240 -5.91 -14.25 -31.55
C PRO A 240 -7.11 -14.82 -32.33
N GLY A 241 -7.93 -13.92 -32.90
CA GLY A 241 -8.81 -14.28 -34.01
C GLY A 241 -10.27 -13.90 -33.84
N ALA A 242 -10.62 -12.71 -34.30
CA ALA A 242 -11.86 -12.48 -35.04
C ALA A 242 -11.70 -11.22 -35.88
N VAL A 243 -11.57 -11.44 -37.19
CA VAL A 243 -11.58 -10.41 -38.23
C VAL A 243 -12.95 -9.75 -38.25
N SER A 244 -13.00 -8.42 -38.29
CA SER A 244 -14.11 -7.73 -38.93
C SER A 244 -13.66 -6.44 -39.60
N SER A 245 -14.20 -6.28 -40.78
CA SER A 245 -13.86 -5.43 -41.91
C SER A 245 -14.23 -3.95 -41.73
N LEU A 246 -13.52 -3.03 -42.41
CA LEU A 246 -14.00 -2.33 -43.62
C LEU A 246 -13.04 -1.21 -44.08
N CYS A 247 -12.71 -1.30 -45.38
CA CYS A 247 -12.56 -0.25 -46.41
C CYS A 247 -11.47 0.84 -46.37
N ALA A 248 -10.54 0.74 -47.34
CA ALA A 248 -10.14 1.72 -48.38
C ALA A 248 -8.63 1.54 -48.69
N GLY A 249 -8.08 1.50 -49.90
CA GLY A 249 -8.54 1.56 -51.28
C GLY A 249 -7.30 1.38 -52.20
N SER A 250 -7.54 0.97 -53.45
CA SER A 250 -6.71 1.16 -54.67
C SER A 250 -5.22 0.76 -54.68
N SER A 251 -4.84 -0.25 -55.48
CA SER A 251 -4.19 -0.05 -56.80
C SER A 251 -3.62 -1.35 -57.40
N GLU A 252 -4.08 -1.66 -58.62
CA GLU A 252 -3.47 -2.34 -59.79
C GLU A 252 -2.59 -3.62 -59.73
N LYS A 253 -3.00 -4.60 -60.56
CA LYS A 253 -2.24 -5.53 -61.48
C LYS A 253 -1.28 -6.55 -60.81
N GLU A 254 -1.16 -7.84 -61.17
CA GLU A 254 -1.29 -8.64 -62.40
C GLU A 254 -1.41 -10.13 -61.95
N VAL A 255 -2.35 -10.95 -62.44
CA VAL A 255 -2.22 -11.98 -63.52
C VAL A 255 -1.48 -13.30 -63.13
N LEU A 256 -2.29 -14.39 -63.16
CA LEU A 256 -2.04 -15.82 -63.47
C LEU A 256 -1.60 -16.88 -62.41
N SER A 257 -2.56 -17.82 -62.22
CA SER A 257 -2.40 -19.29 -62.18
C SER A 257 -1.73 -19.91 -60.91
N SER A 258 -2.04 -21.11 -60.39
CA SER A 258 -2.74 -22.30 -60.88
C SER A 258 -3.06 -23.25 -59.69
N SER A 259 -4.25 -23.86 -59.72
CA SER A 259 -4.58 -25.27 -59.41
C SER A 259 -4.27 -25.99 -58.07
N ARG A 260 -5.33 -26.67 -57.57
CA ARG A 260 -5.42 -28.03 -56.95
C ARG A 260 -4.67 -28.29 -55.63
N GLY A 261 -5.25 -28.91 -54.59
CA GLY A 261 -6.55 -29.56 -54.47
C GLY A 261 -6.84 -30.09 -53.05
N GLN A 262 -8.13 -30.40 -52.85
CA GLN A 262 -8.76 -31.49 -52.05
C GLN A 262 -7.81 -32.64 -51.63
N LEU A 263 -7.90 -33.38 -50.52
CA LEU A 263 -8.91 -33.82 -49.53
C LEU A 263 -8.13 -34.14 -48.21
N TYR A 264 -8.66 -34.31 -46.99
CA TYR A 264 -9.60 -35.34 -46.52
C TYR A 264 -10.02 -35.05 -45.06
N ALA A 265 -11.24 -35.47 -44.75
CA ALA A 265 -11.92 -35.37 -43.47
C ALA A 265 -11.34 -36.27 -42.37
N LYS A 266 -11.48 -35.84 -41.11
CA LYS A 266 -11.98 -36.72 -40.03
C LYS A 266 -12.56 -35.90 -38.87
N ARG A 267 -13.89 -35.82 -38.82
CA ARG A 267 -14.64 -35.48 -37.61
C ARG A 267 -14.71 -36.73 -36.73
N THR A 268 -14.33 -36.59 -35.48
CA THR A 268 -14.81 -37.45 -34.38
C THR A 268 -15.34 -36.53 -33.30
N SER A 269 -16.66 -36.58 -33.16
CA SER A 269 -17.47 -35.96 -32.12
C SER A 269 -17.32 -36.73 -30.81
N VAL A 270 -16.95 -36.03 -29.72
CA VAL A 270 -17.21 -36.49 -28.35
C VAL A 270 -17.77 -35.33 -27.54
N LYS A 271 -19.09 -35.36 -27.39
CA LYS A 271 -19.89 -35.11 -26.18
C LYS A 271 -19.64 -33.81 -25.40
N GLU A 272 -20.52 -32.84 -25.65
CA GLU A 272 -20.88 -31.77 -24.71
C GLU A 272 -21.30 -32.35 -23.35
N LYS A 273 -20.75 -31.77 -22.28
CA LYS A 273 -21.41 -31.71 -20.96
C LYS A 273 -21.15 -30.36 -20.29
N SER A 274 -22.27 -29.68 -20.06
CA SER A 274 -22.58 -28.73 -18.97
C SER A 274 -21.65 -27.54 -18.72
N SER A 275 -22.21 -26.36 -19.02
CA SER A 275 -21.82 -25.05 -18.47
C SER A 275 -21.77 -25.08 -16.94
N ALA A 276 -20.59 -24.93 -16.36
CA ALA A 276 -20.43 -24.50 -14.98
C ALA A 276 -20.31 -22.98 -14.98
N GLN A 277 -21.39 -22.33 -14.57
CA GLN A 277 -21.44 -20.91 -14.24
C GLN A 277 -20.51 -20.67 -13.03
N PHE A 278 -19.39 -19.98 -13.24
CA PHE A 278 -18.54 -19.57 -12.13
C PHE A 278 -19.29 -18.54 -11.27
N PRO A 279 -19.36 -18.71 -9.94
CA PRO A 279 -20.05 -17.75 -9.09
C PRO A 279 -19.25 -16.46 -9.04
N ALA A 280 -19.94 -15.33 -9.18
CA ALA A 280 -19.41 -14.00 -8.92
C ALA A 280 -18.77 -13.97 -7.52
N VAL A 281 -17.50 -13.60 -7.44
CA VAL A 281 -16.76 -13.45 -6.19
C VAL A 281 -17.42 -12.34 -5.38
N ASN A 282 -18.14 -12.73 -4.32
CA ASN A 282 -18.80 -11.82 -3.42
C ASN A 282 -17.78 -11.23 -2.43
N GLU A 283 -17.19 -10.08 -2.79
CA GLU A 283 -16.23 -9.34 -1.96
C GLU A 283 -16.78 -8.94 -0.57
N LYS A 284 -18.11 -8.93 -0.37
CA LYS A 284 -18.72 -8.63 0.95
C LYS A 284 -18.40 -9.69 2.02
N SER A 285 -18.01 -10.90 1.63
CA SER A 285 -17.61 -11.93 2.61
C SER A 285 -16.25 -11.65 3.26
N TYR A 286 -15.36 -10.88 2.62
CA TYR A 286 -14.01 -10.63 3.15
C TYR A 286 -14.01 -9.65 4.35
N LEU A 287 -14.86 -8.63 4.33
CA LEU A 287 -14.97 -7.67 5.45
C LEU A 287 -15.68 -8.27 6.68
N LEU A 288 -16.55 -9.27 6.49
CA LEU A 288 -17.25 -9.94 7.58
C LEU A 288 -16.33 -10.91 8.35
N GLN A 289 -15.35 -11.55 7.70
CA GLN A 289 -14.44 -12.46 8.40
C GLN A 289 -13.48 -11.75 9.37
N PHE A 290 -13.12 -10.50 9.11
CA PHE A 290 -12.26 -9.72 10.02
C PHE A 290 -13.03 -9.05 11.17
N THR A 291 -14.36 -8.93 11.07
CA THR A 291 -15.19 -8.35 12.14
C THR A 291 -15.80 -9.39 13.08
N GLN A 292 -15.82 -10.67 12.69
CA GLN A 292 -16.44 -11.74 13.46
C GLN A 292 -15.55 -12.38 14.55
N ASN A 293 -14.25 -12.09 14.56
CA ASN A 293 -13.30 -12.63 15.55
C ASN A 293 -12.75 -11.56 16.50
N LEU A 294 -13.59 -10.61 16.92
CA LEU A 294 -13.30 -9.83 18.13
C LEU A 294 -13.53 -10.74 19.36
N PRO A 295 -12.56 -10.86 20.28
CA PRO A 295 -12.83 -11.47 21.58
C PRO A 295 -13.96 -10.69 22.26
N ARG A 296 -15.08 -11.37 22.53
CA ARG A 296 -16.07 -10.86 23.48
C ARG A 296 -15.45 -10.91 24.86
N TYR A 297 -14.82 -9.84 25.30
CA TYR A 297 -14.69 -9.56 26.72
C TYR A 297 -15.99 -8.90 27.18
N ILE A 298 -16.89 -9.76 27.66
CA ILE A 298 -17.91 -9.48 28.69
C ILE A 298 -17.10 -9.41 30.01
N GLU A 299 -17.25 -8.50 30.97
CA GLU A 299 -18.39 -7.75 31.54
C GLU A 299 -17.84 -6.46 32.18
#